data_AF-A0A6P0KHT5-F1
#
_entry.id   AF-A0A6P0KHT5-F1
#
_cell.length_a   1.000
_cell.length_b   1.000
_cell.length_c   1.000
_cell.angle_alpha   90.00
_cell.angle_beta   90.00
_cell.angle_gamma   90.00
#
_symmetry.space_group_name_H-M   'P 1'
#
loop_
_entity.id
_entity.type
_entity.pdbx_description
1 polymer ?
#
loop_
_entity_poly.entity_id
_entity_poly.type
_entity_poly.pdbx_seq_one_letter_code
_entity_poly.pdbx_strand_id
1 'polypeptide(L)'
;MTKFIYPLGWLAGMIVVLVGCSSSPDPDTTAAIPTVASSAVKSQELKNYAKAVLAIDQYRQGVYEDIQELTKDKDKIVPEINCTQVKTIAALRRNIRDLAVNYCKRSKTIAESHDLTISRFNSITVSAQSDQKLQRRIHNELVRIQQN
;
A
#
# COMPACT_ATOMS: atom_id res chain seq x y z
N MET A 1 -15.91 16.51 -13.13
CA MET A 1 -15.96 15.11 -12.63
C MET A 1 -14.96 14.29 -13.41
N THR A 2 -13.72 14.24 -12.94
CA THR A 2 -12.64 13.53 -13.63
C THR A 2 -12.81 12.04 -13.36
N LYS A 3 -13.33 11.30 -14.34
CA LYS A 3 -13.38 9.83 -14.33
C LYS A 3 -11.93 9.33 -14.31
N PHE A 4 -11.43 8.93 -13.14
CA PHE A 4 -10.21 8.14 -13.03
C PHE A 4 -10.51 6.74 -13.58
N ILE A 5 -10.22 6.56 -14.86
CA ILE A 5 -10.09 5.23 -15.45
C ILE A 5 -8.78 4.69 -14.86
N TYR A 6 -8.87 3.90 -13.79
CA TYR A 6 -7.72 3.15 -13.26
C TYR A 6 -7.33 2.12 -14.32
N PRO A 7 -6.18 2.29 -15.03
CA PRO A 7 -5.77 1.27 -15.97
C PRO A 7 -5.48 -0.02 -15.20
N LEU A 8 -5.79 -1.16 -15.81
CA LEU A 8 -5.53 -2.53 -15.36
C LEU A 8 -4.06 -2.81 -14.95
N GLY A 9 -3.17 -1.82 -14.99
CA GLY A 9 -1.76 -1.90 -14.58
C GLY A 9 -1.49 -1.75 -13.08
N TRP A 10 -2.49 -1.52 -12.24
CA TRP A 10 -2.28 -1.43 -10.78
C TRP A 10 -1.95 -2.76 -10.09
N LEU A 11 -2.15 -3.90 -10.76
CA LEU A 11 -1.64 -5.20 -10.31
C LEU A 11 -0.15 -5.40 -10.67
N ALA A 12 0.41 -4.60 -11.59
CA ALA A 12 1.74 -4.83 -12.14
C ALA A 12 2.88 -4.09 -11.41
N GLY A 13 2.59 -3.35 -10.33
CA GLY A 13 3.60 -2.82 -9.41
C GLY A 13 4.08 -3.83 -8.37
N MET A 14 3.55 -5.07 -8.39
CA MET A 14 3.88 -6.14 -7.45
C MET A 14 4.49 -7.36 -8.15
N ILE A 15 5.36 -7.15 -9.12
CA ILE A 15 6.17 -8.21 -9.72
C ILE A 15 7.62 -8.01 -9.26
N VAL A 16 7.93 -8.52 -8.06
CA VAL A 16 9.32 -8.81 -7.71
C VAL A 16 9.60 -10.25 -8.15
N VAL A 17 10.55 -10.35 -9.08
CA VAL A 17 11.03 -11.58 -9.71
C VAL A 17 11.68 -12.49 -8.66
N LEU A 18 11.23 -13.75 -8.58
CA LEU A 18 12.00 -14.82 -7.95
C LEU A 18 13.02 -15.34 -8.97
N VAL A 19 14.31 -15.24 -8.64
CA VAL A 19 15.35 -16.31 -8.66
C VAL A 19 16.72 -15.66 -8.45
N GLY A 20 17.44 -16.14 -7.43
CA GLY A 20 18.86 -15.84 -7.21
C GLY A 20 19.34 -16.36 -5.87
N CYS A 21 19.92 -17.56 -5.85
CA CYS A 21 20.61 -18.12 -4.68
C CYS A 21 21.81 -17.26 -4.27
N SER A 22 22.19 -17.38 -2.99
CA SER A 22 23.44 -16.91 -2.37
C SER A 22 23.44 -15.46 -1.85
N SER A 23 23.06 -15.29 -0.58
CA SER A 23 23.90 -14.72 0.50
C SER A 23 23.09 -14.76 1.79
N SER A 24 23.77 -15.01 2.90
CA SER A 24 23.21 -15.28 4.23
C SER A 24 22.04 -14.35 4.61
N PRO A 25 21.04 -14.84 5.36
CA PRO A 25 19.99 -13.97 5.87
C PRO A 25 20.61 -13.02 6.89
N ASP A 26 20.68 -11.74 6.55
CA ASP A 26 20.90 -10.69 7.55
C ASP A 26 19.78 -10.79 8.61
N PRO A 27 20.10 -10.75 9.91
CA PRO A 27 19.11 -10.81 10.98
C PRO A 27 18.51 -9.42 11.17
N ASP A 28 17.86 -8.89 10.14
CA ASP A 28 17.00 -7.72 10.28
C ASP A 28 15.57 -8.21 10.48
N THR A 29 15.21 -8.51 11.73
CA THR A 29 13.87 -8.97 12.09
C THR A 29 12.85 -7.84 11.94
N THR A 30 12.50 -7.48 10.71
CA THR A 30 11.13 -7.04 10.41
C THR A 30 10.29 -8.29 10.53
N ALA A 31 9.47 -8.38 11.59
CA ALA A 31 8.58 -9.53 11.76
C ALA A 31 7.77 -9.74 10.48
N ALA A 32 7.80 -10.96 9.94
CA ALA A 32 7.05 -11.30 8.75
C ALA A 32 5.57 -10.99 8.97
N ILE A 33 4.96 -10.23 8.06
CA ILE A 33 3.54 -9.92 8.14
C ILE A 33 2.77 -11.23 7.88
N PRO A 34 1.89 -11.67 8.80
CA PRO A 34 1.18 -12.92 8.62
C PRO A 34 0.20 -12.80 7.45
N THR A 35 0.11 -13.86 6.64
CA THR A 35 -0.87 -13.96 5.55
C THR A 35 -2.21 -14.50 6.06
N VAL A 36 -3.27 -14.21 5.32
CA VAL A 36 -4.66 -14.56 5.61
C VAL A 36 -5.29 -15.13 4.34
N ALA A 37 -5.94 -16.28 4.46
CA ALA A 37 -6.66 -16.88 3.34
C ALA A 37 -7.83 -15.99 2.93
N SER A 38 -8.15 -15.93 1.63
CA SER A 38 -9.32 -15.20 1.15
C SER A 38 -10.60 -15.52 1.95
N SER A 39 -10.91 -16.80 2.20
CA SER A 39 -12.12 -17.19 2.95
C SER A 39 -12.18 -16.64 4.38
N ALA A 40 -11.05 -16.29 4.99
CA ALA A 40 -10.98 -15.72 6.33
C ALA A 40 -11.21 -14.20 6.36
N VAL A 41 -11.25 -13.53 5.19
CA VAL A 41 -11.59 -12.10 5.08
C VAL A 41 -13.10 -11.96 4.92
N LYS A 42 -13.78 -11.38 5.91
CA LYS A 42 -15.25 -11.26 5.90
C LYS A 42 -15.72 -10.16 4.94
N SER A 43 -16.97 -10.20 4.48
CA SER A 43 -17.48 -9.21 3.51
C SER A 43 -17.42 -7.76 4.02
N GLN A 44 -17.80 -7.53 5.28
CA GLN A 44 -17.71 -6.18 5.89
C GLN A 44 -16.25 -5.71 6.01
N GLU A 45 -15.35 -6.62 6.39
CA GLU A 45 -13.91 -6.34 6.49
C GLU A 45 -13.29 -6.03 5.12
N LEU A 46 -13.69 -6.77 4.07
CA LEU A 46 -13.28 -6.52 2.69
C LEU A 46 -13.73 -5.13 2.21
N LYS A 47 -14.98 -4.75 2.52
CA LYS A 47 -15.53 -3.41 2.23
C LYS A 47 -14.76 -2.31 2.93
N ASN A 48 -14.48 -2.51 4.21
CA ASN A 48 -13.69 -1.57 5.01
C ASN A 48 -12.25 -1.44 4.47
N TYR A 49 -11.62 -2.56 4.11
CA TYR A 49 -10.30 -2.58 3.47
C TYR A 49 -10.29 -1.83 2.15
N ALA A 50 -11.27 -2.08 1.27
CA ALA A 50 -11.37 -1.40 -0.02
C ALA A 50 -11.57 0.13 0.15
N LYS A 51 -12.40 0.56 1.11
CA LYS A 51 -12.55 1.98 1.46
C LYS A 51 -11.25 2.61 1.96
N ALA A 52 -10.55 1.91 2.86
CA ALA A 52 -9.27 2.37 3.38
C ALA A 52 -8.23 2.51 2.26
N VAL A 53 -8.13 1.54 1.35
CA VAL A 53 -7.22 1.59 0.20
C VAL A 53 -7.52 2.80 -0.69
N LEU A 54 -8.80 3.09 -0.99
CA LEU A 54 -9.17 4.26 -1.79
C LEU A 54 -8.79 5.57 -1.10
N ALA A 55 -9.07 5.70 0.19
CA ALA A 55 -8.73 6.91 0.95
C ALA A 55 -7.21 7.10 1.11
N ILE A 56 -6.47 6.01 1.31
CA ILE A 56 -5.00 6.03 1.36
C ILE A 56 -4.44 6.44 -0.01
N ASP A 57 -4.97 5.92 -1.11
CA ASP A 57 -4.48 6.28 -2.43
C ASP A 57 -4.73 7.76 -2.76
N GLN A 58 -5.92 8.27 -2.45
CA GLN A 58 -6.21 9.70 -2.60
C GLN A 58 -5.19 10.57 -1.86
N TYR A 59 -4.85 10.18 -0.62
CA TYR A 59 -3.84 10.87 0.15
C TYR A 59 -2.42 10.70 -0.43
N ARG A 60 -2.10 9.51 -0.95
CA ARG A 60 -0.81 9.20 -1.59
C ARG A 60 -0.54 10.11 -2.78
N GLN A 61 -1.56 10.42 -3.59
CA GLN A 61 -1.40 11.32 -4.74
C GLN A 61 -0.93 12.73 -4.30
N GLY A 62 -1.54 13.30 -3.27
CA GLY A 62 -1.10 14.59 -2.72
C GLY A 62 0.33 14.55 -2.19
N VAL A 63 0.72 13.48 -1.48
CA VAL A 63 2.11 13.30 -1.02
C VAL A 63 3.10 13.21 -2.19
N TYR A 64 2.69 12.61 -3.31
CA TYR A 64 3.54 12.52 -4.51
C TYR A 64 3.75 13.90 -5.14
N GLU A 65 2.69 14.72 -5.21
CA GLU A 65 2.75 16.11 -5.67
C GLU A 65 3.68 16.94 -4.76
N ASP A 66 3.55 16.81 -3.44
CA ASP A 66 4.42 17.49 -2.46
C ASP A 66 5.90 17.10 -2.66
N ILE A 67 6.19 15.82 -2.89
CA ILE A 67 7.57 15.35 -3.13
C ILE A 67 8.13 15.96 -4.43
N GLN A 68 7.34 15.98 -5.51
CA GLN A 68 7.76 16.56 -6.79
C GLN A 68 8.05 18.07 -6.69
N GLU A 69 7.22 18.80 -5.92
CA GLU A 69 7.44 20.21 -5.65
C GLU A 69 8.73 20.43 -4.85
N LEU A 70 8.95 19.64 -3.79
CA LEU A 70 10.16 19.70 -2.97
C LEU A 70 11.43 19.36 -3.74
N THR A 71 11.37 18.46 -4.73
CA THR A 71 12.53 18.11 -5.56
C THR A 71 12.81 19.14 -6.65
N LYS A 72 11.89 20.09 -6.89
CA LYS A 72 11.91 21.05 -8.02
C LYS A 72 12.16 20.36 -9.36
N ASP A 73 11.74 19.12 -9.47
CA ASP A 73 12.08 18.22 -10.55
C ASP A 73 10.92 17.25 -10.70
N LYS A 74 10.04 17.57 -11.65
CA LYS A 74 8.83 16.79 -11.95
C LYS A 74 9.15 15.49 -12.68
N ASP A 75 10.36 15.38 -13.22
CA ASP A 75 10.82 14.21 -13.98
C ASP A 75 11.56 13.20 -13.08
N LYS A 76 11.83 13.56 -11.81
CA LYS A 76 12.41 12.65 -10.83
C LYS A 76 11.42 11.60 -10.34
N ILE A 77 11.93 10.38 -10.27
CA ILE A 77 11.24 9.23 -9.71
C ILE A 77 10.97 9.50 -8.22
N VAL A 78 9.68 9.59 -7.86
CA VAL A 78 9.24 9.60 -6.45
C VAL A 78 9.66 8.26 -5.84
N PRO A 79 10.48 8.26 -4.77
CA PRO A 79 10.94 7.01 -4.18
C PRO A 79 9.75 6.21 -3.65
N GLU A 80 9.81 4.90 -3.79
CA GLU A 80 8.83 4.01 -3.18
C GLU A 80 8.85 4.16 -1.65
N ILE A 81 7.69 4.43 -1.05
CA ILE A 81 7.56 4.58 0.40
C ILE A 81 6.97 3.30 0.99
N ASN A 82 7.82 2.51 1.65
CA ASN A 82 7.39 1.29 2.33
C ASN A 82 7.20 1.54 3.84
N CYS A 83 5.95 1.66 4.27
CA CYS A 83 5.59 1.95 5.66
C CYS A 83 5.85 0.82 6.66
N THR A 84 6.17 -0.38 6.20
CA THR A 84 6.50 -1.52 7.07
C THR A 84 8.00 -1.74 7.22
N GLN A 85 8.83 -1.00 6.48
CA GLN A 85 10.28 -1.10 6.51
C GLN A 85 10.92 0.23 6.95
N VAL A 86 11.15 0.39 8.25
CA VAL A 86 11.68 1.65 8.83
C VAL A 86 13.01 2.08 8.19
N LYS A 87 13.86 1.12 7.79
CA LYS A 87 15.16 1.40 7.16
C LYS A 87 15.03 2.08 5.80
N THR A 88 14.01 1.74 5.00
CA THR A 88 13.80 2.38 3.69
C THR A 88 13.38 3.84 3.86
N ILE A 89 12.57 4.13 4.89
CA ILE A 89 12.21 5.51 5.26
C ILE A 89 13.42 6.28 5.78
N ALA A 90 14.25 5.65 6.62
CA ALA A 90 15.44 6.28 7.19
C ALA A 90 16.45 6.71 6.11
N ALA A 91 16.56 5.93 5.02
CA ALA A 91 17.43 6.19 3.88
C ALA A 91 16.97 7.39 2.99
N LEU A 92 15.74 7.87 3.15
CA LEU A 92 15.23 9.02 2.40
C LEU A 92 15.93 10.32 2.81
N ARG A 93 16.07 11.26 1.86
CA ARG A 93 16.49 12.64 2.14
C ARG A 93 15.57 13.26 3.18
N ARG A 94 16.11 14.08 4.09
CA ARG A 94 15.40 14.58 5.28
C ARG A 94 14.00 15.16 4.97
N ASN A 95 13.89 16.02 3.96
CA ASN A 95 12.62 16.64 3.56
C ASN A 95 11.60 15.63 3.00
N ILE A 96 12.06 14.60 2.27
CA ILE A 96 11.18 13.52 1.75
C ILE A 96 10.80 12.56 2.90
N ARG A 97 11.71 12.33 3.84
CA ARG A 97 11.49 11.46 4.99
C ARG A 97 10.36 11.96 5.88
N ASP A 98 10.26 13.27 6.11
CA ASP A 98 9.19 13.84 6.93
C ASP A 98 7.81 13.64 6.27
N LEU A 99 7.73 13.82 4.94
CA LEU A 99 6.53 13.47 4.16
C LEU A 99 6.20 11.98 4.24
N ALA A 100 7.21 11.10 4.10
CA ALA A 100 7.02 9.66 4.19
C ALA A 100 6.53 9.21 5.58
N VAL A 101 7.08 9.78 6.66
CA VAL A 101 6.64 9.49 8.03
C VAL A 101 5.19 9.93 8.24
N ASN A 102 4.82 11.13 7.77
CA ASN A 102 3.45 11.62 7.85
C ASN A 102 2.49 10.77 7.02
N TYR A 103 2.93 10.35 5.84
CA TYR A 103 2.21 9.39 5.01
C TYR A 103 1.93 8.08 5.72
N CYS A 104 2.94 7.45 6.31
CA CYS A 104 2.74 6.20 7.01
C CYS A 104 1.85 6.33 8.25
N LYS A 105 1.97 7.43 9.01
CA LYS A 105 1.08 7.73 10.14
C LYS A 105 -0.37 7.94 9.69
N ARG A 106 -0.57 8.70 8.61
CA ARG A 106 -1.90 9.00 8.10
C ARG A 106 -2.56 7.75 7.53
N SER A 107 -1.83 6.94 6.77
CA SER A 107 -2.31 5.67 6.22
C SER A 107 -2.74 4.71 7.31
N LYS A 108 -1.97 4.62 8.40
CA LYS A 108 -2.37 3.86 9.61
C LYS A 108 -3.70 4.38 10.18
N THR A 109 -3.81 5.70 10.37
CA THR A 109 -5.02 6.33 10.92
C THR A 109 -6.24 6.09 10.03
N ILE A 110 -6.08 6.14 8.70
CA ILE A 110 -7.15 5.88 7.74
C ILE A 110 -7.63 4.42 7.87
N ALA A 111 -6.70 3.46 7.91
CA ALA A 111 -7.05 2.06 8.10
C ALA A 111 -7.84 1.85 9.41
N GLU A 112 -7.36 2.44 10.51
CA GLU A 112 -8.01 2.37 11.82
C GLU A 112 -9.41 3.03 11.83
N SER A 113 -9.59 4.14 11.11
CA SER A 113 -10.90 4.79 10.95
C SER A 113 -11.92 3.98 10.15
N HIS A 114 -11.47 2.92 9.48
CA HIS A 114 -12.31 1.95 8.78
C HIS A 114 -12.40 0.62 9.54
N ASP A 115 -12.29 0.63 10.86
CA ASP A 115 -12.42 -0.55 11.72
C ASP A 115 -11.42 -1.67 11.41
N LEU A 116 -10.22 -1.33 10.93
CA LEU A 116 -9.13 -2.28 10.72
C LEU A 116 -7.99 -1.98 11.69
N THR A 117 -7.48 -3.00 12.37
CA THR A 117 -6.15 -2.86 12.98
C THR A 117 -5.10 -2.76 11.88
N ILE A 118 -4.00 -2.03 12.13
CA ILE A 118 -2.91 -1.93 11.14
C ILE A 118 -2.33 -3.30 10.78
N SER A 119 -2.24 -4.21 11.76
CA SER A 119 -1.82 -5.59 11.51
C SER A 119 -2.77 -6.30 10.54
N ARG A 120 -4.09 -6.15 10.73
CA ARG A 120 -5.07 -6.79 9.85
C ARG A 120 -5.07 -6.20 8.44
N PHE A 121 -4.97 -4.87 8.33
CA PHE A 121 -4.80 -4.20 7.04
C PHE A 121 -3.58 -4.75 6.30
N ASN A 122 -2.42 -4.76 6.95
CA ASN A 122 -1.16 -5.25 6.37
C ASN A 122 -1.26 -6.73 5.95
N SER A 123 -1.88 -7.58 6.78
CA SER A 123 -2.11 -8.99 6.45
C SER A 123 -2.93 -9.16 5.18
N ILE A 124 -4.02 -8.41 5.02
CA ILE A 124 -4.85 -8.45 3.81
C ILE A 124 -4.03 -7.96 2.60
N THR A 125 -3.27 -6.87 2.76
CA THR A 125 -2.41 -6.31 1.70
C THR A 125 -1.36 -7.31 1.21
N VAL A 126 -0.63 -7.95 2.13
CA VAL A 126 0.40 -8.95 1.78
C VAL A 126 -0.25 -10.19 1.16
N SER A 127 -1.38 -10.65 1.68
CA SER A 127 -2.07 -11.83 1.14
C SER A 127 -2.59 -11.59 -0.28
N ALA A 128 -3.06 -10.37 -0.56
CA ALA A 128 -3.51 -9.97 -1.88
C ALA A 128 -2.38 -9.95 -2.92
N GLN A 129 -1.09 -10.09 -2.55
CA GLN A 129 0.00 -10.20 -3.52
C GLN A 129 0.00 -11.56 -4.23
N SER A 130 -0.37 -12.63 -3.52
CA SER A 130 -0.29 -14.01 -4.01
C SER A 130 -1.64 -14.73 -4.08
N ASP A 131 -2.67 -14.29 -3.35
CA ASP A 131 -4.01 -14.90 -3.37
C ASP A 131 -4.90 -14.24 -4.44
N GLN A 132 -4.98 -14.89 -5.62
CA GLN A 132 -5.82 -14.41 -6.73
C GLN A 132 -7.32 -14.33 -6.39
N LYS A 133 -7.82 -15.17 -5.47
CA LYS A 133 -9.23 -15.12 -5.07
C LYS A 133 -9.48 -13.86 -4.22
N LEU A 134 -8.56 -13.53 -3.32
CA LEU A 134 -8.61 -12.29 -2.55
C LEU A 134 -8.47 -11.05 -3.46
N GLN A 135 -7.54 -11.06 -4.42
CA GLN A 135 -7.40 -9.98 -5.42
C GLN A 135 -8.70 -9.69 -6.15
N ARG A 136 -9.35 -10.73 -6.71
CA ARG A 136 -10.63 -10.58 -7.42
C ARG A 136 -11.73 -9.99 -6.52
N ARG A 137 -11.79 -10.43 -5.26
CA ARG A 137 -12.77 -9.92 -4.30
C ARG A 137 -12.54 -8.45 -3.96
N ILE A 138 -11.29 -8.05 -3.72
CA ILE A 138 -10.93 -6.65 -3.50
C ILE A 138 -11.31 -5.81 -4.73
N HIS A 139 -10.95 -6.26 -5.93
CA HIS A 139 -11.27 -5.55 -7.18
C HIS A 139 -12.77 -5.35 -7.36
N ASN A 140 -13.58 -6.40 -7.20
CA ASN A 140 -15.03 -6.30 -7.33
C ASN A 140 -15.63 -5.33 -6.30
N GLU A 141 -15.11 -5.32 -5.07
CA GLU A 141 -15.57 -4.41 -4.03
C GLU A 141 -15.19 -2.95 -4.31
N LEU A 142 -14.00 -2.70 -4.88
CA LEU A 142 -13.58 -1.38 -5.34
C LEU A 142 -14.49 -0.85 -6.45
N VAL A 143 -14.79 -1.68 -7.46
CA VAL A 143 -15.74 -1.34 -8.53
C VAL A 143 -17.12 -1.01 -7.96
N ARG A 144 -17.62 -1.85 -7.03
CA ARG A 144 -18.91 -1.64 -6.36
C ARG A 144 -18.97 -0.32 -5.60
N ILE A 145 -17.88 0.09 -4.93
CA ILE A 145 -17.81 1.36 -4.20
C ILE A 145 -17.87 2.55 -5.17
N GLN A 146 -17.25 2.46 -6.34
CA GLN A 146 -17.15 3.56 -7.30
C GLN A 146 -18.42 3.75 -8.17
N GLN A 147 -19.29 2.74 -8.23
CA GLN A 147 -20.56 2.80 -8.96
C GLN A 147 -21.72 3.33 -8.12
N ASN A 148 -21.54 3.42 -6.80
CA ASN A 148 -22.49 3.99 -5.85
C ASN A 148 -22.26 5.50 -5.69
#